data_AF-A0A9P5P5E7-F1
#
_entry.id   AF-A0A9P5P5E7-F1
#
_cell.length_a   1.000
_cell.length_b   1.000
_cell.length_c   1.000
_cell.angle_alpha   90.00
_cell.angle_beta   90.00
_cell.angle_gamma   90.00
#
_symmetry.space_group_name_H-M   'P 1'
#
loop_
_entity.id
_entity.type
_entity.pdbx_description
1 polymer ?
#
loop_
_entity_poly.entity_id
_entity_poly.type
_entity_poly.pdbx_seq_one_letter_code
_entity_poly.pdbx_strand_id
1 'polypeptide(L)'
;MEPYPQLVAFQAMNAQRRSRGFEILASKVIPGIIMDGTSPAFFKIPVTQELQYGVMTGTFPDTPTIVTGHVPMIPRPNRSSNEGMKPLDNRRAILQCYEAFKQYIV
;
A
#
# COMPACT_ATOMS: atom_id res chain seq x y z
N MET A 1 -10.28 -11.27 -12.46
CA MET A 1 -8.99 -11.09 -11.76
C MET A 1 -8.80 -9.60 -11.62
N GLU A 2 -8.98 -9.07 -10.42
CA GLU A 2 -8.85 -7.62 -10.18
C GLU A 2 -7.42 -7.17 -10.55
N PRO A 3 -7.24 -6.14 -11.39
CA PRO A 3 -5.93 -5.63 -11.75
C PRO A 3 -5.24 -5.04 -10.51
N TYR A 4 -3.96 -5.35 -10.28
CA TYR A 4 -3.18 -4.88 -9.14
C TYR A 4 -3.25 -3.34 -9.01
N PRO A 5 -4.03 -2.77 -8.05
CA PRO A 5 -4.37 -1.35 -8.07
C PRO A 5 -3.14 -0.43 -7.99
N GLN A 6 -2.11 -0.87 -7.27
CA GLN A 6 -0.83 -0.20 -7.17
C GLN A 6 -0.09 -0.09 -8.51
N LEU A 7 -0.17 -1.11 -9.39
CA LEU A 7 0.45 -1.04 -10.72
C LEU A 7 -0.31 -0.10 -11.65
N VAL A 8 -1.64 -0.13 -11.58
CA VAL A 8 -2.50 0.79 -12.33
C VAL A 8 -2.23 2.24 -11.92
N ALA A 9 -2.12 2.51 -10.62
CA ALA A 9 -1.77 3.83 -10.13
C ALA A 9 -0.39 4.28 -10.63
N PHE A 10 0.64 3.42 -10.54
CA PHE A 10 1.98 3.73 -11.05
C PHE A 10 2.00 4.05 -12.56
N GLN A 11 1.24 3.28 -13.35
CA GLN A 11 1.07 3.51 -14.78
C GLN A 11 0.42 4.87 -15.06
N ALA A 12 -0.68 5.19 -14.38
CA ALA A 12 -1.38 6.46 -14.53
C ALA A 12 -0.48 7.65 -14.19
N MET A 13 0.30 7.55 -13.10
CA MET A 13 1.26 8.60 -12.71
C MET A 13 2.33 8.82 -13.77
N ASN A 14 2.91 7.75 -14.31
CA ASN A 14 3.92 7.85 -15.36
C ASN A 14 3.35 8.39 -16.68
N ALA A 15 2.12 8.00 -17.04
CA ALA A 15 1.42 8.56 -18.19
C ALA A 15 1.19 10.08 -18.04
N GLN A 16 0.76 10.52 -16.86
CA GLN A 16 0.56 11.94 -16.54
C GLN A 16 1.88 12.73 -16.54
N ARG A 17 2.98 12.15 -16.04
CA ARG A 17 4.30 12.78 -16.09
C ARG A 17 4.77 12.97 -17.53
N ARG A 18 4.65 11.93 -18.35
CA ARG A 18 5.01 11.96 -19.77
C ARG A 18 4.21 13.01 -20.54
N SER A 19 2.89 13.11 -20.31
CA SER A 19 2.06 14.12 -21.00
C SER A 19 2.40 15.56 -20.62
N ARG A 20 3.04 15.76 -19.47
CA ARG A 20 3.52 17.06 -18.98
C ARG A 20 5.00 17.33 -19.29
N GLY A 21 5.66 16.45 -20.04
CA GLY A 21 7.09 16.58 -20.37
C GLY A 21 8.04 16.28 -19.21
N PHE A 22 7.56 15.70 -18.10
CA PHE A 22 8.41 15.23 -17.03
C PHE A 22 8.94 13.83 -17.32
N GLU A 23 10.14 13.56 -16.83
CA GLU A 23 10.73 12.22 -16.85
C GLU A 23 9.86 11.23 -16.04
N ILE A 24 9.67 10.03 -16.55
CA ILE A 24 8.89 8.99 -15.86
C ILE A 24 9.63 8.49 -14.61
N LEU A 25 8.90 7.97 -13.64
CA LEU A 25 9.45 7.36 -12.44
C LEU A 25 9.92 5.94 -12.76
N ALA A 26 11.16 5.63 -12.40
CA ALA A 26 11.68 4.26 -12.40
C ALA A 26 11.07 3.42 -11.26
N SER A 27 10.78 4.05 -10.13
CA SER A 27 10.13 3.44 -8.98
C SER A 27 9.32 4.45 -8.16
N LYS A 28 8.32 3.96 -7.43
CA LYS A 28 7.57 4.74 -6.44
C LYS A 28 7.01 3.82 -5.36
N VAL A 29 7.07 4.26 -4.11
CA VAL A 29 6.33 3.60 -3.02
C VAL A 29 4.86 3.98 -3.12
N ILE A 30 4.00 2.98 -3.25
CA ILE A 30 2.55 3.15 -3.25
C ILE A 30 2.00 2.63 -1.91
N PRO A 31 1.33 3.48 -1.13
CA PRO A 31 0.72 3.05 0.12
C PRO A 31 -0.47 2.13 -0.15
N GLY A 32 -0.57 1.03 0.60
CA GLY A 32 -1.70 0.11 0.58
C GLY A 32 -2.29 -0.08 1.98
N ILE A 33 -3.59 -0.30 2.04
CA ILE A 33 -4.28 -0.68 3.28
C ILE A 33 -5.19 -1.85 2.94
N ILE A 34 -5.10 -2.92 3.74
CA ILE A 34 -6.07 -4.02 3.70
C ILE A 34 -6.92 -3.96 4.96
N MET A 35 -8.16 -4.46 4.86
CA MET A 35 -9.10 -4.52 5.96
C MET A 35 -9.46 -5.98 6.24
N ASP A 36 -9.32 -6.40 7.49
CA ASP A 36 -9.99 -7.60 8.03
C ASP A 36 -11.12 -7.15 8.97
N GLY A 37 -12.36 -7.23 8.51
CA GLY A 37 -13.50 -6.63 9.18
C GLY A 37 -13.31 -5.11 9.38
N THR A 38 -13.02 -4.70 10.61
CA THR A 38 -12.74 -3.28 10.96
C THR A 38 -11.29 -3.03 11.37
N SER A 39 -10.39 -3.98 11.12
CA SER A 39 -8.98 -3.94 11.48
C SER A 39 -8.12 -3.68 10.24
N PRO A 40 -7.43 -2.53 10.16
CA PRO A 40 -6.54 -2.25 9.05
C PRO A 40 -5.15 -2.86 9.26
N ALA A 41 -4.52 -3.26 8.16
CA ALA A 41 -3.07 -3.40 8.08
C ALA A 41 -2.52 -2.52 6.95
N PHE A 42 -1.39 -1.88 7.21
CA PHE A 42 -0.81 -0.83 6.37
C PHE A 42 0.43 -1.37 5.66
N PHE A 43 0.61 -1.02 4.39
CA PHE A 43 1.71 -1.51 3.56
C PHE A 43 2.38 -0.38 2.78
N LYS A 44 3.70 -0.47 2.66
CA LYS A 44 4.47 0.31 1.68
C LYS A 44 4.91 -0.64 0.59
N ILE A 45 4.39 -0.45 -0.61
CA ILE A 45 4.63 -1.31 -1.75
C ILE A 45 5.57 -0.58 -2.72
N PRO A 46 6.86 -0.93 -2.80
CA PRO A 46 7.74 -0.36 -3.80
C PRO A 46 7.35 -0.91 -5.18
N VAL A 47 6.74 -0.07 -6.01
CA VAL A 47 6.43 -0.40 -7.40
C VAL A 47 7.55 0.09 -8.29
N THR A 48 8.12 -0.80 -9.09
CA THR A 48 9.17 -0.50 -10.06
C THR A 48 8.68 -0.74 -11.48
N GLN A 49 9.36 -0.16 -12.47
CA GLN A 49 9.10 -0.47 -13.88
C GLN A 49 9.34 -1.96 -14.19
N GLU A 50 10.33 -2.58 -13.55
CA GLU A 50 10.62 -4.02 -13.69
C GLU A 50 9.45 -4.87 -13.18
N LEU A 51 8.90 -4.54 -12.00
CA LEU A 51 7.71 -5.21 -11.47
C LEU A 51 6.50 -5.01 -12.39
N GLN A 52 6.29 -3.79 -12.89
CA GLN A 52 5.22 -3.50 -13.84
C GLN A 52 5.38 -4.33 -15.12
N TYR A 53 6.59 -4.36 -15.68
CA TYR A 53 6.91 -5.13 -16.88
C TYR A 53 6.65 -6.62 -16.65
N GLY A 54 7.20 -7.19 -15.56
CA GLY A 54 7.00 -8.59 -15.23
C GLY A 54 5.52 -8.97 -15.12
N VAL A 55 4.71 -8.14 -14.47
CA VAL A 55 3.27 -8.39 -14.39
C VAL A 55 2.57 -8.29 -15.75
N MET A 56 2.99 -7.35 -16.60
CA MET A 56 2.44 -7.22 -17.96
C MET A 56 2.79 -8.41 -18.86
N THR A 57 3.99 -8.99 -18.70
CA THR A 57 4.49 -10.12 -19.50
C THR A 57 4.24 -11.48 -18.87
N GLY A 58 3.71 -11.54 -17.65
CA GLY A 58 3.56 -12.79 -16.89
C GLY A 58 4.89 -13.40 -16.44
N THR A 59 5.94 -12.58 -16.28
CA THR A 59 7.26 -13.00 -15.81
C THR A 59 7.56 -12.42 -14.43
N PHE A 60 8.50 -13.03 -13.71
CA PHE A 60 8.97 -12.49 -12.45
C PHE A 60 10.15 -11.53 -12.69
N PRO A 61 10.23 -10.41 -11.95
CA PRO A 61 11.42 -9.58 -11.94
C PRO A 61 12.59 -10.34 -11.29
N ASP A 62 13.82 -10.05 -11.72
CA ASP A 62 15.04 -10.61 -11.11
C ASP A 62 15.23 -10.06 -9.70
N THR A 63 14.84 -8.80 -9.49
CA THR A 63 14.88 -8.16 -8.18
C THR A 63 13.58 -8.43 -7.41
N PRO A 64 13.64 -9.07 -6.22
CA PRO A 64 12.45 -9.30 -5.42
C PRO A 64 11.84 -7.99 -4.93
N THR A 65 10.52 -7.88 -5.01
CA THR A 65 9.78 -6.74 -4.45
C THR A 65 9.58 -6.95 -2.95
N ILE A 66 10.29 -6.16 -2.13
CA ILE A 66 10.18 -6.22 -0.67
C ILE A 66 9.09 -5.26 -0.20
N VAL A 67 7.94 -5.80 0.18
CA VAL A 67 6.83 -5.04 0.77
C VAL A 67 7.02 -4.96 2.28
N THR A 68 6.93 -3.76 2.84
CA THR A 68 6.95 -3.58 4.30
C THR A 68 5.54 -3.36 4.82
N GLY A 69 5.18 -4.06 5.89
CA GLY A 69 3.85 -4.04 6.49
C GLY A 69 3.87 -3.57 7.94
N HIS A 70 2.77 -2.97 8.38
CA HIS A 70 2.53 -2.58 9.76
C HIS A 70 1.11 -2.92 10.17
N VAL A 71 0.98 -3.69 11.24
CA VAL A 71 -0.29 -3.99 11.90
C VAL A 71 -0.35 -3.17 13.19
N PRO A 72 -1.41 -2.37 13.43
CA PRO A 72 -1.53 -1.57 14.63
C PRO A 72 -1.44 -2.41 15.91
N MET A 73 -0.61 -1.96 16.85
CA MET A 73 -0.58 -2.52 18.19
C MET A 73 -1.78 -1.96 18.97
N ILE A 74 -2.77 -2.81 19.24
CA ILE A 74 -3.98 -2.44 19.98
C ILE A 74 -3.97 -3.07 21.38
N PRO A 75 -4.69 -2.50 22.38
CA PRO A 75 -4.72 -3.00 23.75
C PRO A 75 -5.10 -4.48 23.91
N ARG A 76 -5.91 -5.01 22.98
CA ARG A 76 -6.43 -6.39 23.00
C ARG A 76 -6.12 -7.12 21.69
N PRO A 77 -4.85 -7.46 21.43
CA PRO A 77 -4.43 -7.98 20.12
C PRO A 77 -5.09 -9.33 19.78
N ASN A 78 -5.35 -10.18 20.76
CA ASN A 78 -6.01 -11.48 20.58
C ASN A 78 -7.48 -11.37 20.10
N ARG A 79 -8.07 -10.18 20.19
CA ARG A 79 -9.44 -9.91 19.72
C ARG A 79 -9.45 -8.98 18.51
N SER A 80 -8.29 -8.71 17.91
CA SER A 80 -8.13 -7.76 16.81
C SER A 80 -9.07 -8.03 15.64
N SER A 81 -9.18 -9.27 15.16
CA SER A 81 -10.08 -9.63 14.05
C SER A 81 -11.56 -9.33 14.35
N ASN A 82 -12.00 -9.51 15.61
CA ASN A 82 -13.39 -9.31 16.02
C ASN A 82 -13.70 -7.87 16.45
N GLU A 83 -12.76 -7.21 17.13
CA GLU A 83 -12.96 -5.90 17.75
C GLU A 83 -12.56 -4.75 16.82
N GLY A 84 -11.42 -4.85 16.13
CA GLY A 84 -10.86 -3.78 15.28
C GLY A 84 -11.08 -2.38 15.81
N MET A 85 -11.69 -1.51 15.00
CA MET A 85 -12.03 -0.13 15.38
C MET A 85 -13.30 0.03 16.23
N LYS A 86 -13.96 -1.05 16.69
CA LYS A 86 -15.20 -0.96 17.47
C LYS A 86 -14.94 -0.32 18.85
N PRO A 87 -13.96 -0.78 19.66
CA PRO A 87 -13.64 -0.14 20.93
C PRO A 87 -12.91 1.20 20.73
N LEU A 88 -13.17 2.18 21.61
CA LEU A 88 -12.62 3.53 21.49
C LEU A 88 -11.09 3.58 21.68
N ASP A 89 -10.56 2.74 22.56
CA ASP A 89 -9.12 2.56 22.81
C ASP A 89 -8.40 1.98 21.58
N ASN A 90 -8.95 0.93 20.97
CA ASN A 90 -8.42 0.38 19.72
C ASN A 90 -8.49 1.41 18.60
N ARG A 91 -9.63 2.10 18.45
CA ARG A 91 -9.82 3.13 17.42
C ARG A 91 -8.80 4.25 17.55
N ARG A 92 -8.49 4.69 18.77
CA ARG A 92 -7.46 5.71 19.01
C ARG A 92 -6.10 5.25 18.48
N ALA A 93 -5.66 4.05 18.83
CA ALA A 93 -4.38 3.51 18.37
C ALA A 93 -4.35 3.36 16.83
N ILE A 94 -5.43 2.85 16.24
CA ILE A 94 -5.55 2.68 14.79
C ILE A 94 -5.52 4.03 14.06
N LEU A 95 -6.23 5.04 14.55
CA LEU A 95 -6.22 6.38 13.96
C LEU A 95 -4.85 7.05 14.04
N GLN A 96 -4.07 6.81 15.09
CA GLN A 96 -2.67 7.26 15.15
C GLN A 96 -1.82 6.63 14.03
N CYS A 97 -2.03 5.35 13.73
CA CYS A 97 -1.38 4.71 12.58
C CYS A 97 -1.82 5.36 11.25
N TYR A 98 -3.11 5.67 11.07
CA TYR A 98 -3.58 6.39 9.89
C TYR A 98 -2.91 7.77 9.74
N GLU A 99 -2.85 8.56 10.82
CA GLU A 99 -2.18 9.87 10.79
C GLU A 99 -0.70 9.73 10.42
N ALA A 100 0.02 8.79 11.02
CA ALA A 100 1.40 8.51 10.66
C ALA A 100 1.55 8.03 9.21
N PHE A 101 0.55 7.33 8.67
CA PHE A 101 0.58 6.79 7.32
C PHE A 101 0.31 7.82 6.22
N LYS A 102 -0.39 8.92 6.54
CA LYS A 102 -0.72 10.00 5.57
C LYS A 102 0.51 10.56 4.86
N GLN A 103 1.68 10.58 5.49
CA GLN A 103 2.92 11.08 4.88
C GLN A 103 3.31 10.33 3.59
N TYR A 104 2.75 9.14 3.35
CA TYR A 104 3.02 8.32 2.16
C TYR A 104 1.94 8.49 1.07
N ILE A 105 0.87 9.23 1.34
CA ILE A 105 -0.21 9.53 0.39
C ILE A 105 0.10 10.91 -0.22
N VAL A 106 0.55 10.92 -1.48
CA VAL A 106 0.93 12.12 -2.26
C VAL A 106 0.29 12.10 -3.62
#